data_AF-B0RAZ9-F1
#
_entry.id   AF-B0RAZ9-F1
#
_cell.length_a   1.000
_cell.length_b   1.000
_cell.length_c   1.000
_cell.angle_alpha   90.00
_cell.angle_beta   90.00
_cell.angle_gamma   90.00
#
_symmetry.space_group_name_H-M   'P 1'
#
loop_
_entity.id
_entity.type
_entity.pdbx_description
1 polymer ?
#
loop_
_entity_poly.entity_id
_entity_poly.type
_entity_poly.pdbx_seq_one_letter_code
_entity_poly.pdbx_strand_id
1 'polypeptide(L)'
;MSAAAGWYDDQDPRYVRWWDGAQWTEHVQPKPEVTPTEPEPVPVAPAAPPVDRLSKREARERAAAAEAHIAQLEDLVRRHGMREYAEVDDYRQRAEAEAEAARRTGAEAASALVAAAREERDRMLAEAGAERRRAEADAGAVRDRAEADARAARLRAEAELHAVDEAVHERIETRRALDAELAAARAELVDVTTTAELQGVGLFDYDHPAESSAELASRLEALRYTIKNAVRDKRAVTATSGFTFNGSEAQGRRFVSDMSKVLLRAYNAEAENAVKATKAGNLHVAQNRLTKAAEQIARSGTMIDLRIEDGYHELRLEELQLASAHLRVLQAEKEMERERRAELREQAKASAELQAEHDRLDKERAHYAATLAALENKGDLEGAARMRDRIEDVDRALVEVDYRAANVRAGYVYVISNVGAFGERMVKIGMTRRLEPMDRVVELGDASVPFRFDVHALFFADDAVGVEAMLHRTFADHRVNRINLRREFFYVTPDEVLDALKAHAVEIVEFALHPAAEEYRASRALDGAEAVPAS
;
A
#
# COMPACT_ATOMS: atom_id res chain seq x y z
N MET A 1 -50.02 56.57 55.07
CA MET A 1 -49.33 57.75 55.65
C MET A 1 -47.88 57.32 55.85
N SER A 2 -46.88 58.11 55.45
CA SER A 2 -45.48 57.76 55.77
C SER A 2 -45.20 58.04 57.25
N ALA A 3 -44.26 57.31 57.85
CA ALA A 3 -43.70 57.69 59.14
C ALA A 3 -42.89 58.98 58.98
N ALA A 4 -43.06 59.93 59.91
CA ALA A 4 -42.30 61.17 59.94
C ALA A 4 -40.82 60.89 60.25
N ALA A 5 -39.92 61.81 59.89
CA ALA A 5 -38.50 61.69 60.23
C ALA A 5 -38.34 61.65 61.77
N GLY A 6 -37.57 60.68 62.28
CA GLY A 6 -37.54 60.41 63.72
C GLY A 6 -36.64 59.22 64.12
N TRP A 7 -36.42 59.09 65.42
CA TRP A 7 -35.77 57.93 66.03
C TRP A 7 -36.81 56.84 66.34
N TYR A 8 -36.52 55.61 65.93
CA TYR A 8 -37.38 54.44 66.11
C TYR A 8 -36.54 53.21 66.51
N ASP A 9 -37.18 52.18 67.05
CA ASP A 9 -36.51 50.95 67.48
C ASP A 9 -35.74 50.26 66.34
N ASP A 10 -34.48 49.91 66.60
CA ASP A 10 -33.63 49.16 65.67
C ASP A 10 -33.79 47.64 65.86
N GLN A 11 -33.20 46.85 64.95
CA GLN A 11 -33.15 45.39 65.04
C GLN A 11 -32.34 44.89 66.25
N ASP A 12 -31.43 45.70 66.78
CA ASP A 12 -30.83 45.51 68.11
C ASP A 12 -31.65 46.33 69.12
N PRO A 13 -32.40 45.70 70.04
CA PRO A 13 -33.36 46.37 70.93
C PRO A 13 -32.71 47.34 71.95
N ARG A 14 -31.38 47.40 72.00
CA ARG A 14 -30.60 48.36 72.82
C ARG A 14 -30.46 49.73 72.16
N TYR A 15 -30.80 49.86 70.88
CA TYR A 15 -30.60 51.08 70.09
C TYR A 15 -31.88 51.55 69.41
N VAL A 16 -31.89 52.84 69.08
CA VAL A 16 -32.83 53.44 68.13
C VAL A 16 -32.07 53.95 66.92
N ARG A 17 -32.66 53.80 65.72
CA ARG A 17 -32.12 54.22 64.42
C ARG A 17 -32.91 55.40 63.87
N TRP A 18 -32.26 56.28 63.12
CA TRP A 18 -32.91 57.44 62.50
C TRP A 18 -33.51 57.10 61.13
N TRP A 19 -34.84 57.28 61.01
CA TRP A 19 -35.60 57.31 59.76
C TRP A 19 -35.68 58.76 59.25
N ASP A 20 -35.36 59.00 57.97
CA ASP A 20 -35.37 60.35 57.39
C ASP A 20 -36.72 60.79 56.79
N GLY A 21 -37.74 59.93 56.84
CA GLY A 21 -39.04 60.13 56.19
C GLY A 21 -39.25 59.26 54.95
N ALA A 22 -38.18 58.74 54.36
CA ALA A 22 -38.18 57.89 53.16
C ALA A 22 -37.36 56.59 53.31
N GLN A 23 -36.29 56.59 54.11
CA GLN A 23 -35.41 55.44 54.35
C GLN A 23 -34.75 55.45 55.74
N TRP A 24 -34.18 54.32 56.14
CA TRP A 24 -33.35 54.20 57.34
C TRP A 24 -31.93 54.70 57.05
N THR A 25 -31.42 55.59 57.89
CA THR A 25 -30.02 56.04 57.82
C THR A 25 -29.12 55.20 58.72
N GLU A 26 -27.81 55.31 58.55
CA GLU A 26 -26.82 54.58 59.36
C GLU A 26 -26.66 55.12 60.80
N HIS A 27 -27.32 56.23 61.15
CA HIS A 27 -27.25 56.82 62.48
C HIS A 27 -28.06 55.99 63.50
N VAL A 28 -27.37 55.50 64.53
CA VAL A 28 -27.92 54.74 65.66
C VAL A 28 -27.45 55.36 66.99
N GLN A 29 -28.30 55.34 68.01
CA GLN A 29 -27.96 55.77 69.38
C GLN A 29 -28.63 54.88 70.44
N PRO A 30 -28.10 54.78 71.67
CA PRO A 30 -28.69 53.94 72.71
C PRO A 30 -30.13 54.35 73.04
N LYS A 31 -30.99 53.36 73.30
CA LYS A 31 -32.39 53.56 73.66
C LYS A 31 -32.51 53.99 75.13
N PRO A 32 -33.13 55.15 75.46
CA PRO A 32 -33.23 55.64 76.84
C PRO A 32 -34.27 54.85 77.66
N GLU A 33 -33.92 54.53 78.90
CA GLU A 33 -34.83 53.88 79.86
C GLU A 33 -35.81 54.88 80.49
N VAL A 34 -37.01 54.42 80.85
CA VAL A 34 -38.07 55.23 81.47
C VAL A 34 -38.57 54.57 82.76
N THR A 35 -38.52 55.30 83.87
CA THR A 35 -38.96 54.86 85.21
C THR A 35 -40.48 55.06 85.43
N PRO A 36 -41.18 54.15 86.15
CA PRO A 36 -42.64 54.21 86.37
C PRO A 36 -43.07 54.96 87.65
N THR A 37 -44.36 55.32 87.76
CA THR A 37 -44.97 56.14 88.86
C THR A 37 -46.44 55.74 89.18
N GLU A 38 -46.94 56.03 90.39
CA GLU A 38 -48.24 55.65 91.01
C GLU A 38 -49.34 56.79 91.07
N PRO A 39 -50.61 56.55 91.53
CA PRO A 39 -51.75 57.52 91.63
C PRO A 39 -52.27 57.77 93.11
N GLU A 40 -53.48 58.22 93.55
CA GLU A 40 -54.80 58.60 92.92
C GLU A 40 -55.72 59.64 93.69
N PRO A 41 -56.23 59.42 94.94
CA PRO A 41 -57.71 59.38 95.22
C PRO A 41 -58.45 60.64 95.78
N VAL A 42 -59.81 60.56 95.88
CA VAL A 42 -60.80 61.66 96.17
C VAL A 42 -62.04 61.27 97.09
N PRO A 43 -62.88 62.21 97.69
CA PRO A 43 -63.51 62.08 99.08
C PRO A 43 -65.00 62.59 99.39
N VAL A 44 -65.57 62.46 100.65
CA VAL A 44 -66.95 62.96 101.16
C VAL A 44 -67.18 63.08 102.75
N ALA A 45 -68.25 63.77 103.34
CA ALA A 45 -68.69 63.79 104.82
C ALA A 45 -70.08 64.48 105.28
N PRO A 46 -70.79 64.14 106.44
CA PRO A 46 -72.07 64.78 106.99
C PRO A 46 -72.38 64.89 108.58
N ALA A 47 -73.45 65.62 109.11
CA ALA A 47 -73.96 65.65 110.57
C ALA A 47 -75.34 66.41 110.93
N ALA A 48 -76.03 66.21 112.12
CA ALA A 48 -77.25 66.99 112.66
C ALA A 48 -77.73 66.80 114.19
N PRO A 49 -78.62 67.65 114.86
CA PRO A 49 -78.96 67.62 116.35
C PRO A 49 -80.50 67.88 116.86
N PRO A 50 -80.97 68.56 118.00
CA PRO A 50 -82.11 68.13 118.92
C PRO A 50 -83.24 69.17 119.44
N VAL A 51 -84.19 68.83 120.38
CA VAL A 51 -85.34 69.70 120.92
C VAL A 51 -85.99 69.36 122.34
N ASP A 52 -86.72 70.31 123.03
CA ASP A 52 -87.72 70.22 124.19
C ASP A 52 -88.52 71.60 124.32
N ARG A 53 -89.50 72.03 125.18
CA ARG A 53 -90.30 71.64 126.41
C ARG A 53 -91.65 72.44 126.57
N LEU A 54 -92.69 71.96 127.31
CA LEU A 54 -94.02 72.64 127.58
C LEU A 54 -94.76 72.24 128.91
N SER A 55 -95.78 73.00 129.39
CA SER A 55 -96.61 72.76 130.64
C SER A 55 -98.15 72.44 130.54
N LYS A 56 -99.18 73.30 130.83
CA LYS A 56 -100.62 72.88 131.13
C LYS A 56 -101.79 73.17 130.14
N ARG A 57 -102.20 74.39 129.73
CA ARG A 57 -102.91 74.57 128.42
C ARG A 57 -102.06 73.86 127.36
N GLU A 58 -100.77 74.10 127.55
CA GLU A 58 -99.63 73.54 126.89
C GLU A 58 -99.53 72.01 127.05
N ALA A 59 -100.36 71.33 127.88
CA ALA A 59 -100.53 69.88 127.94
C ALA A 59 -101.64 69.36 127.01
N ARG A 60 -102.57 70.21 126.56
CA ARG A 60 -103.34 69.92 125.33
C ARG A 60 -102.46 70.12 124.11
N GLU A 61 -101.61 71.15 124.11
CA GLU A 61 -100.61 71.32 123.05
C GLU A 61 -99.55 70.20 123.10
N ARG A 62 -99.15 69.70 124.28
CA ARG A 62 -98.29 68.51 124.42
C ARG A 62 -99.00 67.19 124.13
N ALA A 63 -100.29 67.05 124.45
CA ALA A 63 -101.08 65.89 124.03
C ALA A 63 -101.20 65.87 122.50
N ALA A 64 -101.59 66.99 121.86
CA ALA A 64 -101.65 67.09 120.40
C ALA A 64 -100.28 66.89 119.73
N ALA A 65 -99.19 67.41 120.32
CA ALA A 65 -97.83 67.16 119.83
C ALA A 65 -97.40 65.70 120.02
N ALA A 66 -97.78 65.06 121.13
CA ALA A 66 -97.53 63.64 121.36
C ALA A 66 -98.38 62.76 120.43
N GLU A 67 -99.65 63.07 120.22
CA GLU A 67 -100.57 62.39 119.30
C GLU A 67 -100.10 62.56 117.85
N ALA A 68 -99.59 63.72 117.44
CA ALA A 68 -98.97 63.92 116.14
C ALA A 68 -97.64 63.15 116.00
N HIS A 69 -96.81 63.12 117.03
CA HIS A 69 -95.55 62.37 117.03
C HIS A 69 -95.78 60.85 117.07
N ILE A 70 -96.82 60.39 117.79
CA ILE A 70 -97.30 59.01 117.80
C ILE A 70 -97.86 58.66 116.43
N ALA A 71 -98.72 59.48 115.83
CA ALA A 71 -99.21 59.24 114.47
C ALA A 71 -98.06 59.20 113.44
N GLN A 72 -97.02 60.02 113.61
CA GLN A 72 -95.83 60.00 112.76
C GLN A 72 -94.99 58.72 112.97
N LEU A 73 -94.77 58.28 114.22
CA LEU A 73 -94.07 57.03 114.54
C LEU A 73 -94.88 55.81 114.09
N GLU A 74 -96.19 55.79 114.30
CA GLU A 74 -97.11 54.75 113.83
C GLU A 74 -97.11 54.66 112.32
N ASP A 75 -97.10 55.79 111.59
CA ASP A 75 -97.03 55.77 110.12
C ASP A 75 -95.67 55.28 109.62
N LEU A 76 -94.58 55.58 110.33
CA LEU A 76 -93.24 55.06 110.06
C LEU A 76 -93.17 53.54 110.31
N VAL A 77 -93.73 53.06 111.43
CA VAL A 77 -93.86 51.63 111.76
C VAL A 77 -94.75 50.92 110.75
N ARG A 78 -95.88 51.53 110.34
CA ARG A 78 -96.84 50.97 109.36
C ARG A 78 -96.27 50.94 107.94
N ARG A 79 -95.31 51.81 107.61
CA ARG A 79 -94.60 51.81 106.32
C ARG A 79 -93.36 50.91 106.26
N HIS A 80 -92.67 50.66 107.39
CA HIS A 80 -91.35 50.00 107.37
C HIS A 80 -91.19 48.76 108.26
N GLY A 81 -91.91 48.63 109.39
CA GLY A 81 -91.86 47.46 110.28
C GLY A 81 -90.51 47.23 110.99
N MET A 82 -90.48 47.37 112.31
CA MET A 82 -89.26 47.13 113.09
C MET A 82 -88.92 45.63 113.16
N ARG A 83 -87.69 45.26 112.77
CA ARG A 83 -87.07 43.94 113.01
C ARG A 83 -85.91 44.10 113.99
N GLU A 84 -85.63 43.05 114.77
CA GLU A 84 -84.47 43.07 115.67
C GLU A 84 -83.15 42.88 114.91
N TYR A 85 -82.08 43.50 115.42
CA TYR A 85 -80.74 43.49 114.82
C TYR A 85 -80.20 42.07 114.56
N ALA A 86 -80.58 41.10 115.40
CA ALA A 86 -80.23 39.69 115.23
C ALA A 86 -80.71 39.09 113.90
N GLU A 87 -81.92 39.43 113.43
CA GLU A 87 -82.44 38.93 112.14
C GLU A 87 -81.63 39.47 110.96
N VAL A 88 -81.08 40.68 111.08
CA VAL A 88 -80.27 41.32 110.03
C VAL A 88 -78.89 40.67 109.93
N ASP A 89 -78.26 40.35 111.07
CA ASP A 89 -76.96 39.69 111.05
C ASP A 89 -77.07 38.22 110.65
N ASP A 90 -78.14 37.51 111.05
CA ASP A 90 -78.40 36.14 110.62
C ASP A 90 -78.72 36.08 109.10
N TYR A 91 -79.47 37.06 108.58
CA TYR A 91 -79.65 37.24 107.13
C TYR A 91 -78.33 37.55 106.41
N ARG A 92 -77.47 38.41 106.98
CA ARG A 92 -76.15 38.74 106.43
C ARG A 92 -75.26 37.50 106.36
N GLN A 93 -75.17 36.72 107.43
CA GLN A 93 -74.37 35.48 107.46
C GLN A 93 -74.87 34.45 106.44
N ARG A 94 -76.19 34.30 106.27
CA ARG A 94 -76.78 33.44 105.22
C ARG A 94 -76.45 33.96 103.82
N ALA A 95 -76.59 35.26 103.56
CA ALA A 95 -76.28 35.85 102.26
C ALA A 95 -74.77 35.79 101.92
N GLU A 96 -73.89 35.96 102.90
CA GLU A 96 -72.44 35.79 102.75
C GLU A 96 -72.08 34.33 102.45
N ALA A 97 -72.71 33.36 103.12
CA ALA A 97 -72.54 31.93 102.86
C ALA A 97 -73.10 31.48 101.50
N GLU A 98 -74.28 31.96 101.11
CA GLU A 98 -74.87 31.73 99.77
C GLU A 98 -73.98 32.34 98.68
N ALA A 99 -73.46 33.55 98.89
CA ALA A 99 -72.52 34.20 97.96
C ALA A 99 -71.16 33.49 97.90
N GLU A 100 -70.69 32.84 98.97
CA GLU A 100 -69.50 31.98 98.89
C GLU A 100 -69.79 30.65 98.19
N ALA A 101 -70.92 30.00 98.47
CA ALA A 101 -71.33 28.78 97.77
C ALA A 101 -71.51 29.01 96.25
N ALA A 102 -72.10 30.14 95.86
CA ALA A 102 -72.22 30.57 94.47
C ALA A 102 -70.85 30.87 93.82
N ARG A 103 -69.93 31.52 94.55
CA ARG A 103 -68.55 31.74 94.07
C ARG A 103 -67.78 30.42 93.92
N ARG A 104 -67.95 29.48 94.84
CA ARG A 104 -67.28 28.18 94.83
C ARG A 104 -67.76 27.30 93.68
N THR A 105 -69.07 27.13 93.54
CA THR A 105 -69.67 26.40 92.41
C THR A 105 -69.37 27.07 91.06
N GLY A 106 -69.34 28.42 91.00
CA GLY A 106 -68.89 29.17 89.82
C GLY A 106 -67.41 28.92 89.48
N ALA A 107 -66.52 28.85 90.48
CA ALA A 107 -65.10 28.54 90.28
C ALA A 107 -64.87 27.08 89.88
N GLU A 108 -65.62 26.13 90.46
CA GLU A 108 -65.62 24.72 90.08
C GLU A 108 -66.10 24.51 88.64
N ALA A 109 -67.20 25.18 88.24
CA ALA A 109 -67.70 25.16 86.87
C ALA A 109 -66.71 25.79 85.88
N ALA A 110 -66.09 26.92 86.23
CA ALA A 110 -65.04 27.55 85.41
C ALA A 110 -63.80 26.65 85.27
N SER A 111 -63.39 25.97 86.35
CA SER A 111 -62.28 25.00 86.34
C SER A 111 -62.60 23.80 85.45
N ALA A 112 -63.83 23.25 85.53
CA ALA A 112 -64.29 22.16 84.68
C ALA A 112 -64.33 22.55 83.18
N LEU A 113 -64.80 23.76 82.86
CA LEU A 113 -64.78 24.29 81.49
C LEU A 113 -63.34 24.47 80.97
N VAL A 114 -62.41 24.96 81.80
CA VAL A 114 -61.00 25.08 81.44
C VAL A 114 -60.31 23.71 81.29
N ALA A 115 -60.69 22.71 82.09
CA ALA A 115 -60.22 21.34 81.94
C ALA A 115 -60.71 20.73 80.62
N ALA A 116 -62.01 20.78 80.34
CA ALA A 116 -62.59 20.28 79.09
C ALA A 116 -61.99 20.98 77.85
N ALA A 117 -61.77 22.30 77.91
CA ALA A 117 -61.12 23.04 76.83
C ALA A 117 -59.64 22.65 76.61
N ARG A 118 -58.92 22.24 77.67
CA ARG A 118 -57.56 21.69 77.56
C ARG A 118 -57.58 20.28 76.96
N GLU A 119 -58.49 19.41 77.39
CA GLU A 119 -58.65 18.06 76.83
C GLU A 119 -59.08 18.08 75.36
N GLU A 120 -59.91 19.05 74.96
CA GLU A 120 -60.28 19.26 73.55
C GLU A 120 -59.09 19.76 72.72
N ARG A 121 -58.36 20.77 73.21
CA ARG A 121 -57.11 21.25 72.60
C ARG A 121 -56.08 20.14 72.44
N ASP A 122 -55.89 19.31 73.47
CA ASP A 122 -54.86 18.28 73.48
C ASP A 122 -55.25 17.09 72.58
N ARG A 123 -56.54 16.80 72.42
CA ARG A 123 -57.05 15.92 71.36
C ARG A 123 -56.79 16.50 69.97
N MET A 124 -57.16 17.75 69.70
CA MET A 124 -56.90 18.42 68.42
C MET A 124 -55.40 18.46 68.06
N LEU A 125 -54.52 18.71 69.02
CA LEU A 125 -53.06 18.67 68.83
C LEU A 125 -52.53 17.25 68.57
N ALA A 126 -53.08 16.23 69.23
CA ALA A 126 -52.72 14.84 68.99
C ALA A 126 -53.17 14.36 67.61
N GLU A 127 -54.37 14.75 67.17
CA GLU A 127 -54.93 14.47 65.85
C GLU A 127 -54.15 15.17 64.74
N ALA A 128 -53.95 16.48 64.82
CA ALA A 128 -53.13 17.23 63.86
C ALA A 128 -51.67 16.72 63.82
N GLY A 129 -51.12 16.31 64.98
CA GLY A 129 -49.80 15.67 65.05
C GLY A 129 -49.76 14.28 64.39
N ALA A 130 -50.85 13.51 64.44
CA ALA A 130 -50.97 12.21 63.77
C ALA A 130 -51.20 12.35 62.26
N GLU A 131 -52.02 13.31 61.84
CA GLU A 131 -52.22 13.68 60.44
C GLU A 131 -50.92 14.18 59.80
N ARG A 132 -50.20 15.09 60.47
CA ARG A 132 -48.89 15.54 60.03
C ARG A 132 -47.90 14.39 59.85
N ARG A 133 -47.81 13.45 60.80
CA ARG A 133 -46.91 12.29 60.68
C ARG A 133 -47.30 11.35 59.52
N ARG A 134 -48.60 11.23 59.19
CA ARG A 134 -49.06 10.51 57.99
C ARG A 134 -48.61 11.24 56.73
N ALA A 135 -48.89 12.54 56.62
CA ALA A 135 -48.49 13.36 55.48
C ALA A 135 -46.97 13.38 55.26
N GLU A 136 -46.16 13.42 56.33
CA GLU A 136 -44.70 13.32 56.26
C GLU A 136 -44.23 11.93 55.78
N ALA A 137 -44.88 10.84 56.22
CA ALA A 137 -44.59 9.48 55.77
C ALA A 137 -45.02 9.24 54.31
N ASP A 138 -46.20 9.70 53.92
CA ASP A 138 -46.72 9.60 52.55
C ASP A 138 -45.86 10.42 51.57
N ALA A 139 -45.47 11.64 51.94
CA ALA A 139 -44.53 12.45 51.16
C ALA A 139 -43.14 11.80 51.04
N GLY A 140 -42.66 11.15 52.11
CA GLY A 140 -41.44 10.33 52.09
C GLY A 140 -41.55 9.18 51.09
N ALA A 141 -42.62 8.38 51.18
CA ALA A 141 -42.85 7.25 50.28
C ALA A 141 -43.01 7.68 48.80
N VAL A 142 -43.65 8.82 48.54
CA VAL A 142 -43.75 9.41 47.19
C VAL A 142 -42.38 9.85 46.68
N ARG A 143 -41.56 10.54 47.49
CA ARG A 143 -40.20 10.94 47.11
C ARG A 143 -39.33 9.71 46.84
N ASP A 144 -39.28 8.75 47.74
CA ASP A 144 -38.38 7.60 47.66
C ASP A 144 -38.73 6.70 46.46
N ARG A 145 -40.03 6.63 46.11
CA ARG A 145 -40.51 6.03 44.86
C ARG A 145 -40.08 6.85 43.63
N ALA A 146 -40.28 8.16 43.62
CA ALA A 146 -39.88 9.01 42.50
C ALA A 146 -38.36 8.96 42.26
N GLU A 147 -37.55 8.86 43.31
CA GLU A 147 -36.11 8.61 43.19
C GLU A 147 -35.78 7.22 42.64
N ALA A 148 -36.51 6.17 43.05
CA ALA A 148 -36.31 4.82 42.54
C ALA A 148 -36.67 4.73 41.05
N ASP A 149 -37.79 5.33 40.64
CA ASP A 149 -38.21 5.43 39.24
C ASP A 149 -37.22 6.28 38.42
N ALA A 150 -36.68 7.38 38.98
CA ALA A 150 -35.64 8.18 38.34
C ALA A 150 -34.28 7.44 38.21
N ARG A 151 -33.87 6.66 39.21
CA ARG A 151 -32.69 5.79 39.13
C ARG A 151 -32.86 4.70 38.07
N ALA A 152 -34.03 4.07 38.02
CA ALA A 152 -34.36 3.08 37.00
C ALA A 152 -34.40 3.68 35.58
N ALA A 153 -34.91 4.91 35.43
CA ALA A 153 -34.91 5.62 34.15
C ALA A 153 -33.48 5.97 33.67
N ARG A 154 -32.59 6.41 34.58
CA ARG A 154 -31.17 6.66 34.24
C ARG A 154 -30.46 5.39 33.78
N LEU A 155 -30.57 4.29 34.53
CA LEU A 155 -29.93 3.02 34.17
C LEU A 155 -30.42 2.46 32.83
N ARG A 156 -31.69 2.68 32.47
CA ARG A 156 -32.21 2.35 31.12
C ARG A 156 -31.60 3.24 30.06
N ALA A 157 -31.58 4.57 30.26
CA ALA A 157 -30.99 5.51 29.31
C ALA A 157 -29.48 5.28 29.11
N GLU A 158 -28.75 4.91 30.16
CA GLU A 158 -27.32 4.55 30.11
C GLU A 158 -27.10 3.25 29.31
N ALA A 159 -27.94 2.22 29.52
CA ALA A 159 -27.89 0.98 28.75
C ALA A 159 -28.30 1.17 27.27
N GLU A 160 -29.32 1.99 27.00
CA GLU A 160 -29.74 2.39 25.66
C GLU A 160 -28.62 3.17 24.94
N LEU A 161 -27.93 4.08 25.64
CA LEU A 161 -26.79 4.82 25.11
C LEU A 161 -25.62 3.88 24.75
N HIS A 162 -25.29 2.93 25.63
CA HIS A 162 -24.22 1.94 25.38
C HIS A 162 -24.54 1.06 24.17
N ALA A 163 -25.76 0.53 24.09
CA ALA A 163 -26.19 -0.29 22.96
C ALA A 163 -26.23 0.50 21.63
N VAL A 164 -26.52 1.80 21.68
CA VAL A 164 -26.41 2.70 20.52
C VAL A 164 -24.95 2.94 20.12
N ASP A 165 -24.04 3.15 21.08
CA ASP A 165 -22.62 3.38 20.80
C ASP A 165 -21.93 2.13 20.22
N GLU A 166 -22.20 0.94 20.79
CA GLU A 166 -21.76 -0.35 20.24
C GLU A 166 -22.28 -0.55 18.80
N ALA A 167 -23.58 -0.31 18.55
CA ALA A 167 -24.16 -0.42 17.22
C ALA A 167 -23.65 0.65 16.24
N VAL A 168 -23.21 1.82 16.72
CA VAL A 168 -22.53 2.84 15.91
C VAL A 168 -21.10 2.40 15.59
N HIS A 169 -20.38 1.83 16.55
CA HIS A 169 -19.02 1.30 16.34
C HIS A 169 -19.01 0.15 15.33
N GLU A 170 -19.89 -0.85 15.48
CA GLU A 170 -20.06 -1.95 14.53
C GLU A 170 -20.37 -1.44 13.11
N ARG A 171 -21.24 -0.43 12.97
CA ARG A 171 -21.54 0.22 11.69
C ARG A 171 -20.35 0.99 11.11
N ILE A 172 -19.51 1.60 11.94
CA ILE A 172 -18.30 2.30 11.50
C ILE A 172 -17.28 1.29 10.96
N GLU A 173 -17.00 0.19 11.66
CA GLU A 173 -16.06 -0.82 11.18
C GLU A 173 -16.60 -1.58 9.96
N THR A 174 -17.89 -1.93 9.94
CA THR A 174 -18.56 -2.52 8.76
C THR A 174 -18.44 -1.60 7.55
N ARG A 175 -18.67 -0.28 7.74
CA ARG A 175 -18.51 0.70 6.68
C ARG A 175 -17.05 0.79 6.23
N ARG A 176 -16.07 0.78 7.14
CA ARG A 176 -14.64 0.83 6.77
C ARG A 176 -14.22 -0.38 5.93
N ALA A 177 -14.71 -1.57 6.25
CA ALA A 177 -14.49 -2.76 5.44
C ALA A 177 -15.07 -2.59 4.02
N LEU A 178 -16.33 -2.16 3.90
CA LEU A 178 -16.98 -1.91 2.61
C LEU A 178 -16.31 -0.78 1.81
N ASP A 179 -15.90 0.31 2.45
CA ASP A 179 -15.17 1.42 1.81
C ASP A 179 -13.79 0.95 1.29
N ALA A 180 -13.14 -0.02 1.96
CA ALA A 180 -11.88 -0.63 1.54
C ALA A 180 -12.05 -1.67 0.41
N GLU A 181 -13.05 -2.56 0.50
CA GLU A 181 -13.42 -3.49 -0.59
C GLU A 181 -13.78 -2.72 -1.87
N LEU A 182 -14.57 -1.64 -1.73
CA LEU A 182 -14.93 -0.76 -2.84
C LEU A 182 -13.71 -0.05 -3.44
N ALA A 183 -12.70 0.29 -2.65
CA ALA A 183 -11.45 0.84 -3.16
C ALA A 183 -10.64 -0.19 -3.95
N ALA A 184 -10.53 -1.42 -3.45
CA ALA A 184 -9.85 -2.52 -4.13
C ALA A 184 -10.52 -2.88 -5.46
N ALA A 185 -11.84 -3.10 -5.47
CA ALA A 185 -12.61 -3.41 -6.67
C ALA A 185 -12.57 -2.28 -7.72
N ARG A 186 -12.47 -1.01 -7.29
CA ARG A 186 -12.25 0.13 -8.19
C ARG A 186 -10.86 0.12 -8.81
N ALA A 187 -9.82 -0.24 -8.07
CA ALA A 187 -8.46 -0.34 -8.61
C ALA A 187 -8.35 -1.47 -9.65
N GLU A 188 -8.91 -2.65 -9.35
CA GLU A 188 -9.00 -3.78 -10.28
C GLU A 188 -9.78 -3.40 -11.55
N LEU A 189 -10.94 -2.73 -11.42
CA LEU A 189 -11.73 -2.27 -12.56
C LEU A 189 -10.95 -1.30 -13.46
N VAL A 190 -10.11 -0.43 -12.90
CA VAL A 190 -9.27 0.50 -13.68
C VAL A 190 -8.18 -0.26 -14.46
N ASP A 191 -7.54 -1.26 -13.86
CA ASP A 191 -6.52 -2.07 -14.54
C ASP A 191 -7.13 -2.94 -15.65
N VAL A 192 -8.25 -3.63 -15.37
CA VAL A 192 -9.00 -4.41 -16.36
C VAL A 192 -9.50 -3.52 -17.51
N THR A 193 -9.98 -2.30 -17.22
CA THR A 193 -10.41 -1.34 -18.25
C THR A 193 -9.22 -0.88 -19.09
N THR A 194 -8.09 -0.55 -18.47
CA THR A 194 -6.86 -0.13 -19.18
C THR A 194 -6.37 -1.25 -20.10
N THR A 195 -6.33 -2.48 -19.61
CA THR A 195 -5.96 -3.68 -20.38
C THR A 195 -6.93 -3.90 -21.55
N ALA A 196 -8.25 -3.77 -21.34
CA ALA A 196 -9.25 -3.88 -22.40
C ALA A 196 -9.15 -2.77 -23.47
N GLU A 197 -8.69 -1.56 -23.11
CA GLU A 197 -8.41 -0.50 -24.09
C GLU A 197 -7.17 -0.82 -24.95
N LEU A 198 -6.09 -1.32 -24.34
CA LEU A 198 -4.86 -1.72 -25.04
C LEU A 198 -5.09 -2.91 -26.00
N GLN A 199 -5.74 -3.98 -25.52
CA GLN A 199 -6.22 -5.09 -26.37
C GLN A 199 -7.24 -4.61 -27.41
N GLY A 200 -7.99 -3.57 -27.07
CA GLY A 200 -8.89 -2.84 -27.96
C GLY A 200 -8.20 -2.23 -29.19
N VAL A 201 -6.89 -1.95 -29.14
CA VAL A 201 -6.05 -1.55 -30.28
C VAL A 201 -5.01 -2.61 -30.64
N GLY A 202 -5.21 -3.87 -30.25
CA GLY A 202 -4.30 -4.97 -30.59
C GLY A 202 -2.92 -4.91 -29.95
N LEU A 203 -2.75 -4.15 -28.86
CA LEU A 203 -1.52 -4.19 -28.07
C LEU A 203 -1.68 -5.26 -26.97
N PHE A 204 -1.14 -6.44 -27.22
CA PHE A 204 -1.05 -7.56 -26.29
C PHE A 204 0.37 -7.65 -25.72
N ASP A 205 0.52 -8.29 -24.56
CA ASP A 205 1.84 -8.73 -24.07
C ASP A 205 2.18 -10.09 -24.69
N TYR A 206 3.43 -10.26 -25.14
CA TYR A 206 3.93 -11.43 -25.85
C TYR A 206 5.42 -11.66 -25.58
N ASP A 207 5.87 -12.91 -25.68
CA ASP A 207 7.29 -13.29 -25.56
C ASP A 207 8.16 -12.49 -26.53
N HIS A 208 9.22 -11.85 -26.03
CA HIS A 208 10.09 -11.00 -26.83
C HIS A 208 11.58 -11.36 -26.61
N PRO A 209 12.39 -11.60 -27.67
CA PRO A 209 13.74 -12.16 -27.53
C PRO A 209 14.68 -11.44 -26.56
N ALA A 210 14.52 -10.12 -26.36
CA ALA A 210 15.34 -9.35 -25.42
C ALA A 210 15.08 -9.64 -23.92
N GLU A 211 13.97 -10.28 -23.55
CA GLU A 211 13.58 -10.54 -22.15
C GLU A 211 14.57 -11.48 -21.42
N SER A 212 15.33 -12.28 -22.17
CA SER A 212 16.38 -13.17 -21.67
C SER A 212 17.65 -12.43 -21.20
N SER A 213 17.82 -11.15 -21.54
CA SER A 213 19.02 -10.36 -21.28
C SER A 213 18.68 -9.21 -20.34
N ALA A 214 19.24 -9.20 -19.13
CA ALA A 214 18.87 -8.24 -18.09
C ALA A 214 18.95 -6.76 -18.55
N GLU A 215 19.99 -6.38 -19.29
CA GLU A 215 20.13 -5.01 -19.84
C GLU A 215 19.02 -4.68 -20.84
N LEU A 216 18.77 -5.59 -21.80
CA LEU A 216 17.80 -5.36 -22.87
C LEU A 216 16.34 -5.52 -22.38
N ALA A 217 16.12 -6.29 -21.31
CA ALA A 217 14.82 -6.46 -20.65
C ALA A 217 14.38 -5.16 -19.96
N SER A 218 15.24 -4.51 -19.17
CA SER A 218 14.90 -3.21 -18.57
C SER A 218 14.67 -2.12 -19.62
N ARG A 219 15.41 -2.15 -20.75
CA ARG A 219 15.15 -1.27 -21.89
C ARG A 219 13.81 -1.57 -22.56
N LEU A 220 13.48 -2.84 -22.78
CA LEU A 220 12.20 -3.28 -23.34
C LEU A 220 11.02 -2.88 -22.43
N GLU A 221 11.16 -2.97 -21.12
CA GLU A 221 10.13 -2.57 -20.16
C GLU A 221 9.84 -1.06 -20.24
N ALA A 222 10.88 -0.22 -20.23
CA ALA A 222 10.75 1.22 -20.42
C ALA A 222 10.15 1.59 -21.79
N LEU A 223 10.53 0.86 -22.85
CA LEU A 223 9.99 1.01 -24.20
C LEU A 223 8.51 0.62 -24.25
N ARG A 224 8.13 -0.54 -23.69
CA ARG A 224 6.73 -1.00 -23.59
C ARG A 224 5.88 -0.06 -22.76
N TYR A 225 6.38 0.48 -21.66
CA TYR A 225 5.69 1.51 -20.88
C TYR A 225 5.41 2.76 -21.72
N THR A 226 6.39 3.20 -22.52
CA THR A 226 6.25 4.35 -23.43
C THR A 226 5.23 4.08 -24.55
N ILE A 227 5.23 2.88 -25.13
CA ILE A 227 4.25 2.41 -26.13
C ILE A 227 2.83 2.35 -25.53
N LYS A 228 2.66 1.75 -24.35
CA LYS A 228 1.37 1.66 -23.63
C LYS A 228 0.82 3.06 -23.30
N ASN A 229 1.68 4.00 -22.87
CA ASN A 229 1.28 5.40 -22.66
C ASN A 229 0.91 6.12 -23.97
N ALA A 230 1.68 5.95 -25.05
CA ALA A 230 1.37 6.59 -26.34
C ALA A 230 0.01 6.14 -26.91
N VAL A 231 -0.38 4.89 -26.68
CA VAL A 231 -1.74 4.39 -26.96
C VAL A 231 -2.78 5.04 -26.04
N ARG A 232 -2.61 4.95 -24.71
CA ARG A 232 -3.56 5.46 -23.72
C ARG A 232 -3.84 6.96 -23.89
N ASP A 233 -2.78 7.73 -24.11
CA ASP A 233 -2.85 9.18 -24.30
C ASP A 233 -3.33 9.59 -25.72
N LYS A 234 -3.65 8.60 -26.58
CA LYS A 234 -4.15 8.77 -27.95
C LYS A 234 -3.18 9.51 -28.88
N ARG A 235 -1.88 9.27 -28.68
CA ARG A 235 -0.75 9.83 -29.45
C ARG A 235 -0.08 8.83 -30.42
N ALA A 236 -0.63 7.62 -30.54
CA ALA A 236 -0.10 6.58 -31.44
C ALA A 236 -0.47 6.80 -32.93
N VAL A 237 -1.48 7.63 -33.21
CA VAL A 237 -1.97 7.97 -34.54
C VAL A 237 -2.39 9.44 -34.60
N THR A 238 -2.27 10.06 -35.77
CA THR A 238 -2.83 11.39 -36.06
C THR A 238 -3.91 11.28 -37.13
N ALA A 239 -4.93 12.14 -37.05
CA ALA A 239 -6.06 12.22 -37.97
C ALA A 239 -6.71 13.61 -37.96
N THR A 240 -7.50 13.91 -39.00
CA THR A 240 -8.17 15.21 -39.20
C THR A 240 -9.20 15.53 -38.11
N SER A 241 -9.00 16.66 -37.43
CA SER A 241 -10.00 17.29 -36.58
C SER A 241 -11.09 17.97 -37.42
N GLY A 242 -12.36 17.78 -37.06
CA GLY A 242 -13.50 18.47 -37.71
C GLY A 242 -14.13 17.74 -38.88
N PHE A 243 -13.73 16.50 -39.18
CA PHE A 243 -14.42 15.65 -40.14
C PHE A 243 -15.91 15.48 -39.78
N THR A 244 -16.80 15.65 -40.76
CA THR A 244 -18.25 15.44 -40.60
C THR A 244 -18.69 14.20 -41.38
N PHE A 245 -19.63 13.44 -40.81
CA PHE A 245 -20.23 12.29 -41.47
C PHE A 245 -21.76 12.46 -41.46
N ASN A 246 -22.42 12.30 -42.62
CA ASN A 246 -23.84 12.61 -42.82
C ASN A 246 -24.25 14.01 -42.30
N GLY A 247 -23.38 15.02 -42.45
CA GLY A 247 -23.61 16.38 -41.94
C GLY A 247 -23.47 16.53 -40.41
N SER A 248 -23.02 15.50 -39.70
CA SER A 248 -22.82 15.51 -38.25
C SER A 248 -21.34 15.36 -37.88
N GLU A 249 -20.80 16.33 -37.14
CA GLU A 249 -19.48 16.19 -36.51
C GLU A 249 -19.45 15.07 -35.46
N ALA A 250 -20.57 14.81 -34.77
CA ALA A 250 -20.61 13.78 -33.73
C ALA A 250 -20.48 12.38 -34.34
N GLN A 251 -21.13 12.14 -35.49
CA GLN A 251 -20.92 10.92 -36.28
C GLN A 251 -19.51 10.89 -36.89
N GLY A 252 -18.99 12.02 -37.37
CA GLY A 252 -17.64 12.13 -37.91
C GLY A 252 -16.54 11.81 -36.89
N ARG A 253 -16.59 12.39 -35.69
CA ARG A 253 -15.68 12.07 -34.57
C ARG A 253 -15.73 10.59 -34.20
N ARG A 254 -16.92 9.99 -34.17
CA ARG A 254 -17.07 8.55 -33.94
C ARG A 254 -16.44 7.72 -35.05
N PHE A 255 -16.73 8.03 -36.32
CA PHE A 255 -16.17 7.33 -37.47
C PHE A 255 -14.63 7.37 -37.48
N VAL A 256 -14.03 8.55 -37.23
CA VAL A 256 -12.58 8.70 -37.10
C VAL A 256 -12.05 7.83 -35.95
N SER A 257 -12.67 7.89 -34.77
CA SER A 257 -12.26 7.08 -33.61
C SER A 257 -12.33 5.57 -33.87
N ASP A 258 -13.44 5.09 -34.45
CA ASP A 258 -13.65 3.67 -34.75
C ASP A 258 -12.66 3.19 -35.83
N MET A 259 -12.40 4.00 -36.87
CA MET A 259 -11.40 3.71 -37.91
C MET A 259 -9.97 3.71 -37.37
N SER A 260 -9.60 4.71 -36.56
CA SER A 260 -8.30 4.78 -35.87
C SER A 260 -8.05 3.53 -35.02
N LYS A 261 -9.05 3.06 -34.28
CA LYS A 261 -8.95 1.84 -33.45
C LYS A 261 -8.74 0.58 -34.29
N VAL A 262 -9.37 0.48 -35.47
CA VAL A 262 -9.21 -0.66 -36.39
C VAL A 262 -7.84 -0.65 -37.07
N LEU A 263 -7.40 0.48 -37.61
CA LEU A 263 -6.10 0.55 -38.31
C LEU A 263 -4.91 0.44 -37.35
N LEU A 264 -4.98 1.04 -36.15
CA LEU A 264 -3.95 0.86 -35.13
C LEU A 264 -3.85 -0.60 -34.66
N ARG A 265 -4.97 -1.33 -34.57
CA ARG A 265 -4.96 -2.78 -34.33
C ARG A 265 -4.24 -3.55 -35.44
N ALA A 266 -4.48 -3.21 -36.71
CA ALA A 266 -3.77 -3.83 -37.82
C ALA A 266 -2.26 -3.54 -37.78
N TYR A 267 -1.87 -2.31 -37.42
CA TYR A 267 -0.47 -1.92 -37.25
C TYR A 267 0.23 -2.68 -36.11
N ASN A 268 -0.40 -2.74 -34.93
CA ASN A 268 0.19 -3.37 -33.75
C ASN A 268 0.36 -4.88 -33.94
N ALA A 269 -0.62 -5.56 -34.55
CA ALA A 269 -0.50 -6.97 -34.92
C ALA A 269 0.62 -7.23 -35.93
N GLU A 270 0.83 -6.33 -36.90
CA GLU A 270 1.92 -6.46 -37.86
C GLU A 270 3.30 -6.16 -37.25
N ALA A 271 3.37 -5.26 -36.25
CA ALA A 271 4.57 -5.03 -35.45
C ALA A 271 4.93 -6.25 -34.59
N GLU A 272 3.95 -6.87 -33.92
CA GLU A 272 4.12 -8.13 -33.19
C GLU A 272 4.60 -9.25 -34.13
N ASN A 273 3.98 -9.39 -35.31
CA ASN A 273 4.43 -10.34 -36.34
C ASN A 273 5.85 -10.06 -36.84
N ALA A 274 6.27 -8.79 -36.92
CA ALA A 274 7.62 -8.40 -37.30
C ALA A 274 8.65 -8.77 -36.20
N VAL A 275 8.31 -8.58 -34.92
CA VAL A 275 9.13 -9.07 -33.79
C VAL A 275 9.28 -10.59 -33.86
N LYS A 276 8.17 -11.33 -33.97
CA LYS A 276 8.16 -12.81 -34.04
C LYS A 276 8.88 -13.36 -35.28
N ALA A 277 8.95 -12.59 -36.37
CA ALA A 277 9.70 -12.93 -37.59
C ALA A 277 11.16 -12.41 -37.61
N THR A 278 11.61 -11.70 -36.57
CA THR A 278 12.98 -11.19 -36.48
C THR A 278 13.97 -12.32 -36.20
N LYS A 279 15.15 -12.22 -36.81
CA LYS A 279 16.26 -13.18 -36.74
C LYS A 279 17.57 -12.41 -36.61
N ALA A 280 18.66 -13.12 -36.29
CA ALA A 280 20.00 -12.57 -36.43
C ALA A 280 20.21 -12.06 -37.88
N GLY A 281 20.50 -10.76 -38.02
CA GLY A 281 20.81 -10.13 -39.31
C GLY A 281 19.64 -9.58 -40.13
N ASN A 282 18.39 -10.07 -39.98
CA ASN A 282 17.28 -9.67 -40.86
C ASN A 282 16.57 -8.35 -40.49
N LEU A 283 17.09 -7.60 -39.50
CA LEU A 283 16.49 -6.37 -38.93
C LEU A 283 15.90 -5.42 -39.98
N HIS A 284 16.66 -5.08 -41.03
CA HIS A 284 16.22 -4.16 -42.08
C HIS A 284 14.98 -4.68 -42.84
N VAL A 285 14.83 -6.00 -43.00
CA VAL A 285 13.64 -6.61 -43.62
C VAL A 285 12.42 -6.48 -42.71
N ALA A 286 12.59 -6.68 -41.40
CA ALA A 286 11.51 -6.50 -40.42
C ALA A 286 11.08 -5.02 -40.30
N GLN A 287 12.04 -4.10 -40.27
CA GLN A 287 11.80 -2.65 -40.28
C GLN A 287 11.06 -2.22 -41.57
N ASN A 288 11.58 -2.57 -42.75
CA ASN A 288 10.93 -2.25 -44.04
C ASN A 288 9.50 -2.82 -44.15
N ARG A 289 9.26 -4.01 -43.58
CA ARG A 289 7.92 -4.61 -43.52
C ARG A 289 6.98 -3.76 -42.67
N LEU A 290 7.42 -3.33 -41.49
CA LEU A 290 6.65 -2.50 -40.59
C LEU A 290 6.40 -1.07 -41.13
N THR A 291 7.38 -0.47 -41.81
CA THR A 291 7.22 0.83 -42.48
C THR A 291 6.18 0.76 -43.59
N LYS A 292 6.22 -0.28 -44.45
CA LYS A 292 5.21 -0.49 -45.49
C LYS A 292 3.79 -0.69 -44.93
N ALA A 293 3.66 -1.27 -43.73
CA ALA A 293 2.38 -1.38 -43.03
C ALA A 293 1.85 -0.01 -42.56
N ALA A 294 2.72 0.85 -42.00
CA ALA A 294 2.36 2.22 -41.64
C ALA A 294 1.95 3.05 -42.89
N GLU A 295 2.70 2.95 -43.99
CA GLU A 295 2.32 3.56 -45.27
C GLU A 295 0.96 3.04 -45.80
N GLN A 296 0.70 1.73 -45.69
CA GLN A 296 -0.55 1.13 -46.15
C GLN A 296 -1.74 1.67 -45.35
N ILE A 297 -1.55 1.86 -44.05
CA ILE A 297 -2.54 2.49 -43.17
C ILE A 297 -2.77 3.94 -43.56
N ALA A 298 -1.71 4.72 -43.83
CA ALA A 298 -1.85 6.10 -44.32
C ALA A 298 -2.64 6.15 -45.66
N ARG A 299 -2.34 5.24 -46.60
CA ARG A 299 -3.09 5.10 -47.86
C ARG A 299 -4.57 4.78 -47.62
N SER A 300 -4.89 3.85 -46.71
CA SER A 300 -6.27 3.55 -46.32
C SER A 300 -6.95 4.68 -45.53
N GLY A 301 -6.18 5.49 -44.80
CA GLY A 301 -6.64 6.61 -43.97
C GLY A 301 -6.83 7.94 -44.70
N THR A 302 -6.46 8.03 -45.98
CA THR A 302 -6.39 9.27 -46.79
C THR A 302 -7.61 10.21 -46.62
N MET A 303 -8.85 9.70 -46.58
CA MET A 303 -10.06 10.53 -46.47
C MET A 303 -10.18 11.32 -45.15
N ILE A 304 -9.38 10.97 -44.13
CA ILE A 304 -9.39 11.57 -42.79
C ILE A 304 -7.96 11.90 -42.29
N ASP A 305 -6.96 11.94 -43.18
CA ASP A 305 -5.53 12.09 -42.87
C ASP A 305 -5.04 11.14 -41.74
N LEU A 306 -5.60 9.92 -41.68
CA LEU A 306 -5.27 8.96 -40.62
C LEU A 306 -3.94 8.25 -40.93
N ARG A 307 -2.91 8.54 -40.14
CA ARG A 307 -1.59 7.90 -40.19
C ARG A 307 -1.14 7.42 -38.81
N ILE A 308 -0.16 6.51 -38.79
CA ILE A 308 0.62 6.22 -37.59
C ILE A 308 1.49 7.44 -37.29
N GLU A 309 1.62 7.82 -36.02
CA GLU A 309 2.48 8.93 -35.63
C GLU A 309 3.96 8.53 -35.69
N ASP A 310 4.84 9.37 -36.23
CA ASP A 310 6.25 9.03 -36.48
C ASP A 310 6.97 8.57 -35.20
N GLY A 311 6.79 9.30 -34.08
CA GLY A 311 7.36 8.89 -32.79
C GLY A 311 6.79 7.57 -32.24
N TYR A 312 5.58 7.15 -32.63
CA TYR A 312 5.07 5.82 -32.30
C TYR A 312 5.66 4.75 -33.24
N HIS A 313 5.88 5.09 -34.51
CA HIS A 313 6.59 4.23 -35.45
C HIS A 313 8.02 3.94 -34.97
N GLU A 314 8.76 4.96 -34.55
CA GLU A 314 10.12 4.85 -34.01
C GLU A 314 10.19 3.92 -32.79
N LEU A 315 9.25 4.01 -31.84
CA LEU A 315 9.20 3.11 -30.68
C LEU A 315 9.03 1.63 -31.09
N ARG A 316 8.20 1.33 -32.09
CA ARG A 316 8.06 -0.04 -32.62
C ARG A 316 9.27 -0.47 -33.46
N LEU A 317 9.99 0.46 -34.09
CA LEU A 317 11.27 0.20 -34.75
C LEU A 317 12.42 -0.03 -33.76
N GLU A 318 12.42 0.56 -32.55
CA GLU A 318 13.38 0.23 -31.48
C GLU A 318 13.10 -1.17 -30.91
N GLU A 319 11.84 -1.59 -30.77
CA GLU A 319 11.54 -2.95 -30.29
C GLU A 319 12.16 -4.02 -31.20
N LEU A 320 12.02 -3.85 -32.53
CA LEU A 320 12.69 -4.70 -33.51
C LEU A 320 14.23 -4.69 -33.38
N GLN A 321 14.81 -3.53 -33.01
CA GLN A 321 16.25 -3.43 -32.74
C GLN A 321 16.66 -4.21 -31.49
N LEU A 322 15.90 -4.11 -30.38
CA LEU A 322 16.14 -4.89 -29.16
C LEU A 322 16.05 -6.41 -29.43
N ALA A 323 15.02 -6.85 -30.16
CA ALA A 323 14.88 -8.24 -30.58
C ALA A 323 16.08 -8.72 -31.42
N SER A 324 16.49 -7.95 -32.44
CA SER A 324 17.61 -8.33 -33.30
C SER A 324 18.97 -8.23 -32.58
N ALA A 325 19.13 -7.32 -31.61
CA ALA A 325 20.34 -7.20 -30.80
C ALA A 325 20.60 -8.47 -29.99
N HIS A 326 19.60 -8.95 -29.22
CA HIS A 326 19.76 -10.21 -28.48
C HIS A 326 20.01 -11.40 -29.42
N LEU A 327 19.22 -11.53 -30.49
CA LEU A 327 19.35 -12.65 -31.42
C LEU A 327 20.72 -12.68 -32.15
N ARG A 328 21.36 -11.52 -32.37
CA ARG A 328 22.74 -11.45 -32.89
C ARG A 328 23.77 -11.98 -31.90
N VAL A 329 23.65 -11.66 -30.61
CA VAL A 329 24.53 -12.19 -29.55
C VAL A 329 24.38 -13.71 -29.46
N LEU A 330 23.15 -14.20 -29.32
CA LEU A 330 22.85 -15.63 -29.23
C LEU A 330 23.36 -16.44 -30.44
N GLN A 331 23.28 -15.87 -31.65
CA GLN A 331 23.83 -16.48 -32.86
C GLN A 331 25.36 -16.54 -32.83
N ALA A 332 26.03 -15.47 -32.40
CA ALA A 332 27.49 -15.42 -32.29
C ALA A 332 28.02 -16.41 -31.23
N GLU A 333 27.36 -16.50 -30.07
CA GLU A 333 27.68 -17.48 -29.02
C GLU A 333 27.57 -18.92 -29.54
N LYS A 334 26.48 -19.23 -30.24
CA LYS A 334 26.22 -20.54 -30.84
C LYS A 334 27.21 -20.90 -31.96
N GLU A 335 27.69 -19.92 -32.72
CA GLU A 335 28.75 -20.14 -33.71
C GLU A 335 30.10 -20.41 -33.05
N MET A 336 30.47 -19.65 -32.01
CA MET A 336 31.69 -19.90 -31.21
C MET A 336 31.65 -21.27 -30.52
N GLU A 337 30.50 -21.70 -29.98
CA GLU A 337 30.35 -23.04 -29.40
C GLU A 337 30.50 -24.14 -30.45
N ARG A 338 29.87 -23.98 -31.62
CA ARG A 338 29.97 -24.92 -32.74
C ARG A 338 31.41 -25.08 -33.24
N GLU A 339 32.16 -23.99 -33.32
CA GLU A 339 33.55 -23.98 -33.77
C GLU A 339 34.49 -24.58 -32.70
N ARG A 340 34.34 -24.22 -31.41
CA ARG A 340 35.02 -24.89 -30.30
C ARG A 340 34.75 -26.40 -30.26
N ARG A 341 33.53 -26.82 -30.57
CA ARG A 341 33.14 -28.24 -30.68
C ARG A 341 33.65 -28.91 -31.97
N ALA A 342 34.04 -28.14 -33.00
CA ALA A 342 34.75 -28.67 -34.16
C ALA A 342 36.24 -28.88 -33.83
N GLU A 343 36.89 -27.87 -33.24
CA GLU A 343 38.28 -27.91 -32.77
C GLU A 343 38.53 -29.10 -31.82
N LEU A 344 37.70 -29.26 -30.79
CA LEU A 344 37.85 -30.37 -29.83
C LEU A 344 37.67 -31.75 -30.47
N ARG A 345 36.79 -31.88 -31.49
CA ARG A 345 36.64 -33.15 -32.23
C ARG A 345 37.83 -33.42 -33.14
N GLU A 346 38.40 -32.40 -33.76
CA GLU A 346 39.60 -32.53 -34.59
C GLU A 346 40.83 -32.90 -33.75
N GLN A 347 41.03 -32.23 -32.61
CA GLN A 347 42.10 -32.57 -31.66
C GLN A 347 41.96 -34.00 -31.14
N ALA A 348 40.73 -34.46 -30.88
CA ALA A 348 40.43 -35.82 -30.44
C ALA A 348 40.69 -36.87 -31.54
N LYS A 349 40.33 -36.60 -32.81
CA LYS A 349 40.70 -37.46 -33.95
C LYS A 349 42.21 -37.62 -34.06
N ALA A 350 42.95 -36.51 -34.10
CA ALA A 350 44.41 -36.52 -34.22
C ALA A 350 45.09 -37.29 -33.07
N SER A 351 44.62 -37.15 -31.81
CA SER A 351 45.14 -37.96 -30.70
C SER A 351 44.76 -39.45 -30.81
N ALA A 352 43.58 -39.78 -31.35
CA ALA A 352 43.16 -41.16 -31.52
C ALA A 352 43.95 -41.87 -32.64
N GLU A 353 44.29 -41.16 -33.72
CA GLU A 353 45.18 -41.65 -34.79
C GLU A 353 46.60 -41.90 -34.26
N LEU A 354 47.21 -40.92 -33.57
CA LEU A 354 48.54 -41.07 -32.99
C LEU A 354 48.59 -42.22 -31.97
N GLN A 355 47.56 -42.37 -31.13
CA GLN A 355 47.48 -43.50 -30.20
C GLN A 355 47.28 -44.83 -30.94
N ALA A 356 46.43 -44.90 -31.96
CA ALA A 356 46.21 -46.13 -32.73
C ALA A 356 47.47 -46.57 -33.50
N GLU A 357 48.28 -45.62 -33.96
CA GLU A 357 49.56 -45.87 -34.62
C GLU A 357 50.65 -46.31 -33.62
N HIS A 358 50.78 -45.63 -32.48
CA HIS A 358 51.63 -46.10 -31.36
C HIS A 358 51.26 -47.54 -30.99
N ASP A 359 49.97 -47.80 -30.73
CA ASP A 359 49.41 -49.12 -30.45
C ASP A 359 49.69 -50.16 -31.54
N ARG A 360 49.86 -49.74 -32.80
CA ARG A 360 50.21 -50.63 -33.93
C ARG A 360 51.69 -50.99 -33.89
N LEU A 361 52.55 -49.98 -33.80
CA LEU A 361 54.00 -50.12 -33.75
C LEU A 361 54.45 -50.94 -32.53
N ASP A 362 53.84 -50.73 -31.37
CA ASP A 362 54.15 -51.47 -30.14
C ASP A 362 53.83 -52.98 -30.27
N LYS A 363 52.75 -53.32 -31.02
CA LYS A 363 52.39 -54.71 -31.35
C LYS A 363 53.34 -55.33 -32.38
N GLU A 364 53.75 -54.56 -33.40
CA GLU A 364 54.73 -54.98 -34.42
C GLU A 364 56.10 -55.25 -33.77
N ARG A 365 56.56 -54.32 -32.91
CA ARG A 365 57.74 -54.44 -32.07
C ARG A 365 57.73 -55.68 -31.18
N ALA A 366 56.64 -55.91 -30.45
CA ALA A 366 56.48 -57.09 -29.60
C ALA A 366 56.52 -58.41 -30.41
N HIS A 367 55.94 -58.42 -31.62
CA HIS A 367 55.99 -59.55 -32.53
C HIS A 367 57.41 -59.84 -33.04
N TYR A 368 58.17 -58.81 -33.43
CA TYR A 368 59.56 -58.99 -33.82
C TYR A 368 60.47 -59.39 -32.65
N ALA A 369 60.27 -58.84 -31.45
CA ALA A 369 61.01 -59.24 -30.25
C ALA A 369 60.78 -60.72 -29.88
N ALA A 370 59.54 -61.20 -29.96
CA ALA A 370 59.22 -62.62 -29.76
C ALA A 370 59.83 -63.51 -30.86
N THR A 371 59.85 -63.04 -32.11
CA THR A 371 60.44 -63.74 -33.26
C THR A 371 61.97 -63.83 -33.15
N LEU A 372 62.62 -62.73 -32.75
CA LEU A 372 64.05 -62.66 -32.45
C LEU A 372 64.46 -63.71 -31.40
N ALA A 373 63.80 -63.71 -30.24
CA ALA A 373 64.07 -64.69 -29.19
C ALA A 373 63.86 -66.15 -29.68
N ALA A 374 62.88 -66.39 -30.55
CA ALA A 374 62.64 -67.72 -31.13
C ALA A 374 63.67 -68.15 -32.19
N LEU A 375 64.40 -67.21 -32.80
CA LEU A 375 65.50 -67.48 -33.75
C LEU A 375 66.84 -67.65 -33.02
N GLU A 376 67.11 -66.83 -32.01
CA GLU A 376 68.28 -66.96 -31.13
C GLU A 376 68.30 -68.31 -30.41
N ASN A 377 67.16 -68.76 -29.87
CA ASN A 377 67.00 -70.10 -29.28
C ASN A 377 67.18 -71.26 -30.28
N LYS A 378 67.16 -71.00 -31.60
CA LYS A 378 67.44 -71.97 -32.66
C LYS A 378 68.85 -71.85 -33.25
N GLY A 379 69.63 -70.84 -32.84
CA GLY A 379 70.96 -70.56 -33.39
C GLY A 379 70.96 -69.90 -34.78
N ASP A 380 69.83 -69.39 -35.27
CA ASP A 380 69.78 -68.64 -36.54
C ASP A 380 70.23 -67.18 -36.32
N LEU A 381 71.55 -66.97 -36.33
CA LEU A 381 72.17 -65.67 -36.10
C LEU A 381 71.88 -64.64 -37.21
N GLU A 382 71.66 -65.09 -38.45
CA GLU A 382 71.31 -64.18 -39.56
C GLU A 382 69.84 -63.76 -39.49
N GLY A 383 68.94 -64.68 -39.15
CA GLY A 383 67.55 -64.36 -38.83
C GLY A 383 67.44 -63.40 -37.64
N ALA A 384 68.23 -63.65 -36.58
CA ALA A 384 68.31 -62.78 -35.42
C ALA A 384 68.94 -61.41 -35.73
N ALA A 385 69.81 -61.28 -36.75
CA ALA A 385 70.28 -59.97 -37.21
C ALA A 385 69.14 -59.19 -37.86
N ARG A 386 68.51 -59.73 -38.90
CA ARG A 386 67.42 -59.07 -39.65
C ARG A 386 66.25 -58.63 -38.76
N MET A 387 65.93 -59.40 -37.71
CA MET A 387 64.88 -59.03 -36.74
C MET A 387 65.29 -57.89 -35.80
N ARG A 388 66.58 -57.69 -35.52
CA ARG A 388 67.06 -56.54 -34.73
C ARG A 388 67.04 -55.25 -35.54
N ASP A 389 67.53 -55.29 -36.78
CA ASP A 389 67.45 -54.14 -37.72
C ASP A 389 65.99 -53.65 -37.85
N ARG A 390 65.05 -54.60 -37.94
CA ARG A 390 63.61 -54.32 -38.03
C ARG A 390 62.97 -53.83 -36.72
N ILE A 391 63.52 -54.20 -35.55
CA ILE A 391 63.13 -53.59 -34.27
C ILE A 391 63.63 -52.14 -34.20
N GLU A 392 64.85 -51.85 -34.66
CA GLU A 392 65.40 -50.48 -34.70
C GLU A 392 64.58 -49.56 -35.62
N ASP A 393 64.09 -50.05 -36.77
CA ASP A 393 63.11 -49.34 -37.60
C ASP A 393 61.86 -48.91 -36.80
N VAL A 394 61.28 -49.84 -36.03
CA VAL A 394 60.03 -49.61 -35.29
C VAL A 394 60.25 -48.77 -34.04
N ASP A 395 61.38 -48.94 -33.34
CA ASP A 395 61.80 -48.08 -32.22
C ASP A 395 61.97 -46.62 -32.68
N ARG A 396 62.54 -46.38 -33.88
CA ARG A 396 62.63 -45.03 -34.47
C ARG A 396 61.26 -44.43 -34.79
N ALA A 397 60.35 -45.23 -35.37
CA ALA A 397 58.99 -44.79 -35.66
C ALA A 397 58.19 -44.46 -34.38
N LEU A 398 58.32 -45.27 -33.33
CA LEU A 398 57.71 -45.01 -32.03
C LEU A 398 58.18 -43.67 -31.44
N VAL A 399 59.48 -43.38 -31.49
CA VAL A 399 60.04 -42.10 -30.99
C VAL A 399 59.47 -40.89 -31.75
N GLU A 400 59.20 -40.98 -33.06
CA GLU A 400 58.53 -39.90 -33.80
C GLU A 400 57.06 -39.71 -33.37
N VAL A 401 56.31 -40.82 -33.25
CA VAL A 401 54.90 -40.78 -32.84
C VAL A 401 54.75 -40.28 -31.40
N ASP A 402 55.60 -40.72 -30.47
CA ASP A 402 55.67 -40.23 -29.09
C ASP A 402 56.02 -38.74 -29.04
N TYR A 403 57.01 -38.30 -29.85
CA TYR A 403 57.37 -36.88 -29.94
C TYR A 403 56.17 -36.03 -30.42
N ARG A 404 55.43 -36.49 -31.44
CA ARG A 404 54.22 -35.83 -31.97
C ARG A 404 53.03 -35.90 -31.00
N ALA A 405 52.95 -36.92 -30.16
CA ALA A 405 51.93 -37.05 -29.12
C ALA A 405 52.21 -36.13 -27.91
N ALA A 406 53.47 -36.03 -27.49
CA ALA A 406 53.91 -35.22 -26.36
C ALA A 406 54.02 -33.71 -26.70
N ASN A 407 54.58 -33.36 -27.86
CA ASN A 407 54.69 -31.97 -28.30
C ASN A 407 53.41 -31.51 -28.99
N VAL A 408 52.46 -31.00 -28.21
CA VAL A 408 51.19 -30.43 -28.73
C VAL A 408 51.35 -29.21 -29.65
N ARG A 409 52.56 -28.66 -29.81
CA ARG A 409 52.87 -27.58 -30.76
C ARG A 409 53.39 -28.08 -32.11
N ALA A 410 53.88 -29.33 -32.18
CA ALA A 410 54.33 -29.95 -33.41
C ALA A 410 53.15 -30.36 -34.29
N GLY A 411 53.36 -30.34 -35.61
CA GLY A 411 52.37 -30.74 -36.60
C GLY A 411 52.75 -30.27 -38.00
N TYR A 412 51.80 -30.33 -38.92
CA TYR A 412 51.96 -29.84 -40.28
C TYR A 412 51.26 -28.49 -40.44
N VAL A 413 51.97 -27.51 -41.01
CA VAL A 413 51.39 -26.26 -41.49
C VAL A 413 51.00 -26.44 -42.96
N TYR A 414 49.80 -26.02 -43.33
CA TYR A 414 49.29 -26.05 -44.69
C TYR A 414 48.92 -24.65 -45.19
N VAL A 415 49.19 -24.41 -46.47
CA VAL A 415 48.74 -23.24 -47.23
C VAL A 415 47.99 -23.77 -48.44
N ILE A 416 46.68 -23.47 -48.51
CA ILE A 416 45.77 -24.03 -49.51
C ILE A 416 44.92 -22.94 -50.17
N SER A 417 44.57 -23.10 -51.45
CA SER A 417 43.64 -22.20 -52.15
C SER A 417 42.55 -22.98 -52.88
N ASN A 418 41.54 -22.27 -53.37
CA ASN A 418 40.50 -22.85 -54.21
C ASN A 418 40.06 -21.79 -55.23
N VAL A 419 40.69 -21.81 -56.39
CA VAL A 419 40.49 -20.78 -57.44
C VAL A 419 39.03 -20.75 -57.90
N GLY A 420 38.37 -21.90 -58.00
CA GLY A 420 36.98 -21.99 -58.46
C GLY A 420 35.94 -21.51 -57.43
N ALA A 421 36.27 -21.51 -56.13
CA ALA A 421 35.40 -21.02 -55.07
C ALA A 421 35.69 -19.57 -54.66
N PHE A 422 36.96 -19.16 -54.67
CA PHE A 422 37.45 -17.93 -54.02
C PHE A 422 38.31 -17.03 -54.93
N GLY A 423 38.69 -17.49 -56.12
CA GLY A 423 39.61 -16.79 -57.01
C GLY A 423 41.09 -16.94 -56.62
N GLU A 424 41.97 -16.32 -57.41
CA GLU A 424 43.43 -16.52 -57.36
C GLU A 424 44.14 -15.80 -56.21
N ARG A 425 43.45 -14.89 -55.50
CA ARG A 425 44.00 -14.05 -54.43
C ARG A 425 43.31 -14.30 -53.08
N MET A 426 43.07 -15.57 -52.78
CA MET A 426 42.59 -16.00 -51.48
C MET A 426 43.18 -17.36 -51.10
N VAL A 427 43.85 -17.40 -49.96
CA VAL A 427 44.39 -18.63 -49.36
C VAL A 427 43.76 -18.87 -47.99
N LYS A 428 43.62 -20.14 -47.61
CA LYS A 428 43.55 -20.51 -46.20
C LYS A 428 44.93 -20.95 -45.72
N ILE A 429 45.31 -20.44 -44.56
CA ILE A 429 46.48 -20.86 -43.79
C ILE A 429 45.97 -21.61 -42.54
N GLY A 430 46.69 -22.63 -42.09
CA GLY A 430 46.42 -23.27 -40.80
C GLY A 430 47.32 -24.46 -40.55
N MET A 431 47.13 -25.14 -39.42
CA MET A 431 47.89 -26.35 -39.06
C MET A 431 47.00 -27.57 -38.72
N THR A 432 47.64 -28.74 -38.70
CA THR A 432 47.04 -30.03 -38.35
C THR A 432 48.02 -30.91 -37.57
N ARG A 433 47.49 -31.71 -36.64
CA ARG A 433 48.25 -32.72 -35.87
C ARG A 433 47.90 -34.17 -36.24
N ARG A 434 47.08 -34.37 -37.27
CA ARG A 434 46.74 -35.68 -37.83
C ARG A 434 48.00 -36.49 -38.13
N LEU A 435 47.88 -37.82 -38.14
CA LEU A 435 49.00 -38.67 -38.58
C LEU A 435 49.30 -38.37 -40.05
N GLU A 436 48.27 -38.50 -40.89
CA GLU A 436 48.26 -38.13 -42.31
C GLU A 436 47.67 -36.72 -42.50
N PRO A 437 48.48 -35.72 -42.89
CA PRO A 437 47.99 -34.34 -42.99
C PRO A 437 47.07 -34.09 -44.20
N MET A 438 47.19 -34.88 -45.28
CA MET A 438 46.37 -34.71 -46.49
C MET A 438 44.89 -34.99 -46.26
N ASP A 439 44.54 -35.95 -45.40
CA ASP A 439 43.15 -36.24 -45.01
C ASP A 439 42.46 -35.00 -44.43
N ARG A 440 43.20 -34.13 -43.73
CA ARG A 440 42.67 -32.87 -43.21
C ARG A 440 42.35 -31.87 -44.32
N VAL A 441 43.14 -31.84 -45.39
CA VAL A 441 42.88 -30.97 -46.56
C VAL A 441 41.64 -31.46 -47.32
N VAL A 442 41.47 -32.77 -47.48
CA VAL A 442 40.28 -33.38 -48.11
C VAL A 442 39.03 -33.11 -47.26
N GLU A 443 39.07 -33.34 -45.94
CA GLU A 443 37.97 -33.00 -45.02
C GLU A 443 37.54 -31.52 -45.06
N LEU A 444 38.46 -30.61 -45.37
CA LEU A 444 38.17 -29.18 -45.52
C LEU A 444 37.48 -28.86 -46.86
N GLY A 445 37.78 -29.61 -47.92
CA GLY A 445 37.17 -29.45 -49.25
C GLY A 445 35.74 -29.97 -49.30
N ASP A 446 35.58 -31.27 -49.08
CA ASP A 446 34.33 -32.03 -49.32
C ASP A 446 33.10 -31.47 -48.57
N ALA A 447 33.33 -30.73 -47.47
CA ALA A 447 32.26 -30.26 -46.59
C ALA A 447 31.70 -28.86 -46.91
N SER A 448 32.34 -28.04 -47.78
CA SER A 448 31.99 -26.60 -47.87
C SER A 448 32.34 -25.85 -49.16
N VAL A 449 32.98 -26.47 -50.17
CA VAL A 449 33.36 -25.80 -51.43
C VAL A 449 33.02 -26.64 -52.67
N PRO A 450 32.76 -26.01 -53.84
CA PRO A 450 32.35 -26.72 -55.07
C PRO A 450 33.46 -27.47 -55.81
N PHE A 451 34.72 -27.24 -55.44
CA PHE A 451 35.91 -27.90 -55.99
C PHE A 451 36.85 -28.26 -54.84
N ARG A 452 37.83 -29.14 -55.07
CA ARG A 452 38.86 -29.45 -54.07
C ARG A 452 39.82 -28.28 -53.82
N PHE A 453 40.55 -28.33 -52.71
CA PHE A 453 41.60 -27.38 -52.38
C PHE A 453 42.92 -27.77 -53.06
N ASP A 454 43.55 -26.80 -53.70
CA ASP A 454 44.94 -26.87 -54.16
C ASP A 454 45.90 -26.66 -52.98
N VAL A 455 46.95 -27.47 -52.88
CA VAL A 455 47.99 -27.36 -51.86
C VAL A 455 49.18 -26.57 -52.41
N HIS A 456 49.51 -25.45 -51.76
CA HIS A 456 50.68 -24.62 -52.08
C HIS A 456 51.88 -24.96 -51.20
N ALA A 457 51.63 -25.24 -49.92
CA ALA A 457 52.62 -25.73 -48.99
C ALA A 457 52.00 -26.74 -48.04
N LEU A 458 52.77 -27.79 -47.72
CA LEU A 458 52.47 -28.70 -46.64
C LEU A 458 53.79 -29.21 -46.05
N PHE A 459 54.14 -28.74 -44.85
CA PHE A 459 55.43 -29.06 -44.22
C PHE A 459 55.27 -29.27 -42.72
N PHE A 460 56.10 -30.15 -42.15
CA PHE A 460 56.17 -30.39 -40.71
C PHE A 460 56.94 -29.27 -40.01
N ALA A 461 56.54 -28.93 -38.78
CA ALA A 461 57.29 -28.03 -37.90
C ALA A 461 57.10 -28.41 -36.43
N ASP A 462 58.18 -28.40 -35.65
CA ASP A 462 58.19 -28.64 -34.20
C ASP A 462 57.38 -27.59 -33.42
N ASP A 463 57.20 -26.41 -34.01
CA ASP A 463 56.29 -25.36 -33.54
C ASP A 463 55.38 -24.86 -34.68
N ALA A 464 54.59 -25.76 -35.24
CA ALA A 464 53.54 -25.44 -36.21
C ALA A 464 52.57 -24.36 -35.69
N VAL A 465 52.27 -24.36 -34.39
CA VAL A 465 51.47 -23.32 -33.72
C VAL A 465 52.15 -21.95 -33.81
N GLY A 466 53.47 -21.88 -33.61
CA GLY A 466 54.26 -20.65 -33.73
C GLY A 466 54.32 -20.10 -35.15
N VAL A 467 54.49 -20.98 -36.15
CA VAL A 467 54.52 -20.63 -37.57
C VAL A 467 53.14 -20.17 -38.06
N GLU A 468 52.07 -20.91 -37.74
CA GLU A 468 50.68 -20.52 -38.01
C GLU A 468 50.37 -19.14 -37.40
N ALA A 469 50.66 -18.97 -36.10
CA ALA A 469 50.43 -17.72 -35.41
C ALA A 469 51.28 -16.55 -35.95
N MET A 470 52.47 -16.82 -36.53
CA MET A 470 53.27 -15.82 -37.25
C MET A 470 52.55 -15.35 -38.51
N LEU A 471 52.17 -16.26 -39.41
CA LEU A 471 51.47 -15.93 -40.65
C LEU A 471 50.14 -15.21 -40.36
N HIS A 472 49.42 -15.67 -39.34
CA HIS A 472 48.17 -15.08 -38.85
C HIS A 472 48.29 -13.64 -38.33
N ARG A 473 49.50 -13.22 -37.91
CA ARG A 473 49.83 -11.83 -37.55
C ARG A 473 50.28 -11.03 -38.76
N THR A 474 51.20 -11.58 -39.56
CA THR A 474 51.73 -10.94 -40.78
C THR A 474 50.60 -10.54 -41.75
N PHE A 475 49.57 -11.37 -41.88
CA PHE A 475 48.42 -11.12 -42.76
C PHE A 475 47.16 -10.63 -42.02
N ALA A 476 47.28 -10.10 -40.79
CA ALA A 476 46.12 -9.73 -39.97
C ALA A 476 45.16 -8.74 -40.67
N ASP A 477 45.67 -7.70 -41.32
CA ASP A 477 44.84 -6.69 -42.02
C ASP A 477 44.17 -7.24 -43.30
N HIS A 478 44.76 -8.29 -43.87
CA HIS A 478 44.31 -8.99 -45.08
C HIS A 478 43.27 -10.09 -44.79
N ARG A 479 42.84 -10.27 -43.53
CA ARG A 479 41.82 -11.26 -43.15
C ARG A 479 40.48 -11.00 -43.83
N VAL A 480 39.94 -12.06 -44.44
CA VAL A 480 38.61 -12.07 -45.07
C VAL A 480 37.50 -11.92 -44.02
N ASN A 481 37.63 -12.60 -42.87
CA ASN A 481 36.72 -12.44 -41.75
C ASN A 481 37.35 -11.59 -40.63
N ARG A 482 36.75 -10.42 -40.38
CA ARG A 482 37.20 -9.45 -39.36
C ARG A 482 36.43 -9.53 -38.04
N ILE A 483 35.36 -10.34 -37.98
CA ILE A 483 34.55 -10.55 -36.77
C ILE A 483 34.97 -11.86 -36.10
N ASN A 484 35.08 -12.93 -36.89
CA ASN A 484 35.51 -14.24 -36.42
C ASN A 484 36.89 -14.58 -36.98
N LEU A 485 37.91 -14.35 -36.15
CA LEU A 485 39.32 -14.53 -36.50
C LEU A 485 39.75 -16.02 -36.60
N ARG A 486 38.89 -16.97 -36.20
CA ARG A 486 39.10 -18.42 -36.38
C ARG A 486 38.87 -18.88 -37.82
N ARG A 487 38.34 -18.00 -38.70
CA ARG A 487 38.18 -18.30 -40.12
C ARG A 487 39.37 -17.72 -40.89
N GLU A 488 40.39 -18.55 -41.03
CA GLU A 488 41.76 -18.17 -41.39
C GLU A 488 41.95 -18.07 -42.91
N PHE A 489 41.05 -17.35 -43.56
CA PHE A 489 41.13 -16.98 -44.97
C PHE A 489 41.69 -15.56 -45.10
N PHE A 490 42.62 -15.38 -46.03
CA PHE A 490 43.39 -14.15 -46.22
C PHE A 490 43.38 -13.74 -47.70
N TYR A 491 43.20 -12.45 -47.96
CA TYR A 491 43.30 -11.84 -49.30
C TYR A 491 44.77 -11.64 -49.73
N VAL A 492 45.49 -12.76 -49.89
CA VAL A 492 46.90 -12.80 -50.33
C VAL A 492 47.12 -13.96 -51.31
N THR A 493 48.23 -13.93 -52.06
CA THR A 493 48.64 -14.99 -52.99
C THR A 493 49.56 -16.02 -52.31
N PRO A 494 49.77 -17.20 -52.93
CA PRO A 494 50.78 -18.16 -52.47
C PRO A 494 52.19 -17.55 -52.42
N ASP A 495 52.56 -16.71 -53.39
CA ASP A 495 53.86 -16.04 -53.46
C ASP A 495 54.12 -15.15 -52.22
N GLU A 496 53.12 -14.37 -51.80
CA GLU A 496 53.21 -13.50 -50.61
C GLU A 496 53.40 -14.33 -49.33
N VAL A 497 52.75 -15.49 -49.23
CA VAL A 497 52.92 -16.42 -48.10
C VAL A 497 54.31 -17.07 -48.11
N LEU A 498 54.81 -17.47 -49.27
CA LEU A 498 56.15 -18.02 -49.41
C LEU A 498 57.22 -16.99 -49.01
N ASP A 499 57.11 -15.73 -49.42
CA ASP A 499 58.06 -14.70 -49.04
C ASP A 499 57.98 -14.34 -47.54
N ALA A 500 56.78 -14.37 -46.94
CA ALA A 500 56.64 -14.26 -45.49
C ALA A 500 57.31 -15.42 -44.73
N LEU A 501 57.27 -16.65 -45.26
CA LEU A 501 57.94 -17.82 -44.67
C LEU A 501 59.46 -17.72 -44.80
N LYS A 502 59.99 -17.36 -45.97
CA LYS A 502 61.43 -17.09 -46.19
C LYS A 502 61.96 -16.02 -45.24
N ALA A 503 61.22 -14.92 -45.07
CA ALA A 503 61.61 -13.80 -44.21
C ALA A 503 61.75 -14.18 -42.72
N HIS A 504 61.09 -15.27 -42.30
CA HIS A 504 61.19 -15.83 -40.94
C HIS A 504 62.10 -17.06 -40.85
N ALA A 505 62.89 -17.34 -41.90
CA ALA A 505 63.82 -18.47 -41.99
C ALA A 505 63.16 -19.84 -41.72
N VAL A 506 61.91 -20.03 -42.15
CA VAL A 506 61.25 -21.34 -42.12
C VAL A 506 61.77 -22.19 -43.28
N GLU A 507 62.37 -23.34 -42.96
CA GLU A 507 62.80 -24.30 -43.97
C GLU A 507 61.60 -25.02 -44.59
N ILE A 508 61.54 -25.05 -45.93
CA ILE A 508 60.45 -25.67 -46.70
C ILE A 508 61.09 -26.47 -47.83
N VAL A 509 60.70 -27.74 -47.97
CA VAL A 509 61.25 -28.64 -48.99
C VAL A 509 60.59 -28.40 -50.36
N GLU A 510 59.27 -28.25 -50.40
CA GLU A 510 58.50 -28.03 -51.63
C GLU A 510 57.43 -26.95 -51.44
N PHE A 511 57.25 -26.09 -52.45
CA PHE A 511 56.19 -25.07 -52.49
C PHE A 511 55.67 -24.91 -53.93
N ALA A 512 54.37 -25.11 -54.14
CA ALA A 512 53.72 -24.95 -55.44
C ALA A 512 53.16 -23.52 -55.58
N LEU A 513 53.84 -22.67 -56.36
CA LEU A 513 53.39 -21.28 -56.62
C LEU A 513 52.06 -21.21 -57.38
N HIS A 514 51.79 -22.17 -58.26
CA HIS A 514 50.60 -22.17 -59.10
C HIS A 514 49.68 -23.34 -58.75
N PRO A 515 48.37 -23.11 -58.52
CA PRO A 515 47.42 -24.17 -58.25
C PRO A 515 47.23 -25.06 -59.48
N ALA A 516 46.92 -26.35 -59.28
CA ALA A 516 46.61 -27.31 -60.34
C ALA A 516 45.14 -27.15 -60.81
N ALA A 517 44.22 -26.86 -59.90
CA ALA A 517 42.84 -26.45 -60.12
C ALA A 517 42.10 -27.29 -61.19
N GLU A 518 42.38 -28.60 -61.24
CA GLU A 518 42.05 -29.46 -62.40
C GLU A 518 40.55 -29.51 -62.70
N GLU A 519 39.74 -29.74 -61.67
CA GLU A 519 38.27 -29.79 -61.75
C GLU A 519 37.67 -28.47 -62.27
N TYR A 520 38.21 -27.34 -61.80
CA TYR A 520 37.78 -26.00 -62.21
C TYR A 520 38.20 -25.70 -63.66
N ARG A 521 39.45 -25.99 -64.03
CA ARG A 521 39.99 -25.79 -65.39
C ARG A 521 39.29 -26.68 -66.42
N ALA A 522 38.98 -27.92 -66.06
CA ALA A 522 38.18 -28.83 -66.89
C ALA A 522 36.76 -28.29 -67.08
N SER A 523 36.10 -27.85 -66.00
CA SER A 523 34.77 -27.25 -66.07
C SER A 523 34.76 -26.01 -66.98
N ARG A 524 35.72 -25.10 -66.82
CA ARG A 524 35.88 -23.90 -67.67
C ARG A 524 36.26 -24.20 -69.12
N ALA A 525 36.84 -25.37 -69.40
CA ALA A 525 37.08 -25.83 -70.76
C ALA A 525 35.82 -26.38 -71.44
N LEU A 526 34.90 -27.00 -70.69
CA LEU A 526 33.59 -27.43 -71.20
C LEU A 526 32.73 -26.23 -71.62
N ASP A 527 32.69 -25.16 -70.81
CA ASP A 527 32.05 -23.88 -71.15
C ASP A 527 32.55 -23.30 -72.50
N GLY A 528 33.82 -23.55 -72.84
CA GLY A 528 34.43 -23.10 -74.09
C GLY A 528 34.17 -24.01 -75.29
N ALA A 529 33.75 -25.27 -75.06
CA ALA A 529 33.54 -26.26 -76.12
C ALA A 529 32.14 -26.19 -76.74
N GLU A 530 31.12 -25.76 -75.99
CA GLU A 530 29.76 -25.56 -76.53
C GLU A 530 29.64 -24.33 -77.45
N ALA A 531 30.67 -23.48 -77.51
CA ALA A 531 30.67 -22.25 -78.30
C ALA A 531 30.98 -22.44 -79.81
N VAL A 532 30.84 -23.66 -80.35
CA VAL A 532 30.99 -23.94 -81.79
C VAL A 532 29.59 -23.96 -82.44
N PRO A 533 29.22 -22.95 -83.26
CA PRO A 533 27.92 -22.94 -83.91
C PRO A 533 27.86 -24.00 -85.01
N ALA A 534 26.82 -24.85 -84.97
CA ALA A 534 26.45 -25.67 -86.12
C ALA A 534 26.12 -24.77 -87.32
N SER A 535 26.73 -25.06 -88.46
CA SER A 535 26.57 -24.34 -89.73
C SER A 535 25.60 -25.04 -90.68
#